data_AF-A0A5M6CY35-F1
#
_entry.id   AF-A0A5M6CY35-F1
#
_cell.length_a   1.000
_cell.length_b   1.000
_cell.length_c   1.000
_cell.angle_alpha   90.00
_cell.angle_beta   90.00
_cell.angle_gamma   90.00
#
_symmetry.space_group_name_H-M   'P 1'
#
loop_
_entity.id
_entity.type
_entity.pdbx_description
1 polymer ?
#
loop_
_entity_poly.entity_id
_entity_poly.type
_entity_poly.pdbx_seq_one_letter_code
_entity_poly.pdbx_strand_id
1 'polypeptide(L)'
;MAVTRLKRKHRKNIARANNKQRVIKQLLATPVIKNVDVEELKAQFGKTTPASAAPAKPAAEPETGIVNSVKEAISDAAHTVADKVSDVVEAVKDKVEDVLNKDDKESAK
;
A
#
# COMPACT_ATOMS: atom_id res chain seq x y z
N MET A 1 -32.35 -29.72 -18.46
CA MET A 1 -31.49 -28.86 -19.31
C MET A 1 -30.03 -29.04 -18.93
N ALA A 2 -29.17 -29.42 -19.87
CA ALA A 2 -27.74 -29.55 -19.60
C ALA A 2 -27.11 -28.21 -19.20
N VAL A 3 -26.11 -28.23 -18.31
CA VAL A 3 -25.40 -27.00 -17.92
C VAL A 3 -24.69 -26.44 -19.15
N THR A 4 -25.07 -25.23 -19.55
CA THR A 4 -24.42 -24.53 -20.66
C THR A 4 -22.94 -24.30 -20.38
N ARG A 5 -22.14 -24.22 -21.46
CA ARG A 5 -20.70 -23.94 -21.38
C ARG A 5 -20.41 -22.66 -20.59
N LEU A 6 -21.26 -21.64 -20.76
CA LEU A 6 -21.18 -20.37 -20.04
C LEU A 6 -21.37 -20.54 -18.53
N LYS A 7 -22.44 -21.23 -18.10
CA LYS A 7 -22.67 -21.53 -16.68
C LYS A 7 -21.52 -22.33 -16.06
N ARG A 8 -20.91 -23.26 -16.80
CA ARG A 8 -19.73 -24.02 -16.33
C ARG A 8 -18.49 -23.12 -16.16
N LYS A 9 -18.21 -22.22 -17.11
CA LYS A 9 -17.11 -21.25 -17.01
C LYS A 9 -17.31 -20.30 -15.83
N HIS A 10 -18.54 -19.80 -15.64
CA HIS A 10 -18.90 -18.93 -14.52
C HIS A 10 -18.63 -19.59 -13.16
N ARG A 11 -19.11 -20.84 -12.96
CA ARG A 11 -18.86 -21.59 -11.72
C ARG A 11 -17.37 -21.83 -11.47
N LYS A 12 -16.59 -22.14 -12.51
CA LYS A 12 -15.13 -22.29 -12.38
C LYS A 12 -14.45 -20.98 -11.97
N ASN A 13 -14.92 -19.85 -12.49
CA ASN A 13 -14.35 -18.54 -12.14
C ASN A 13 -14.64 -18.17 -10.68
N ILE A 14 -15.88 -18.37 -10.22
CA ILE A 14 -16.26 -18.17 -8.81
C ILE A 14 -15.42 -19.07 -7.90
N ALA A 15 -15.29 -20.36 -8.22
CA ALA A 15 -14.49 -21.27 -7.42
C ALA A 15 -13.02 -20.82 -7.33
N ARG A 16 -12.44 -20.33 -8.43
CA ARG A 16 -11.07 -19.78 -8.44
C ARG A 16 -10.95 -18.54 -7.56
N ALA A 17 -11.91 -17.61 -7.63
CA ALA A 17 -11.90 -16.40 -6.80
C ALA A 17 -12.01 -16.75 -5.31
N ASN A 18 -12.94 -17.64 -4.95
CA ASN A 18 -13.13 -18.08 -3.57
C ASN A 18 -11.89 -18.80 -3.03
N ASN A 19 -11.22 -19.62 -3.86
CA ASN A 19 -9.97 -20.27 -3.48
C ASN A 19 -8.85 -19.27 -3.17
N LYS A 20 -8.71 -18.21 -3.98
CA LYS A 20 -7.74 -17.14 -3.73
C LYS A 20 -8.04 -16.42 -2.41
N GLN A 21 -9.30 -16.05 -2.18
CA GLN A 21 -9.72 -15.39 -0.94
C GLN A 21 -9.46 -16.27 0.29
N ARG A 22 -9.69 -17.58 0.19
CA ARG A 22 -9.40 -18.53 1.28
C ARG A 22 -7.91 -18.57 1.62
N VAL A 23 -7.03 -18.62 0.60
CA VAL A 23 -5.58 -18.59 0.81
C VAL A 23 -5.16 -17.30 1.50
N ILE A 24 -5.67 -16.15 1.02
CA ILE A 24 -5.36 -14.85 1.64
C ILE A 24 -5.82 -14.81 3.10
N LYS A 25 -7.04 -15.27 3.40
CA LYS A 25 -7.55 -15.34 4.78
C LYS A 25 -6.71 -16.25 5.66
N GLN A 26 -6.18 -17.34 5.13
CA GLN A 26 -5.30 -18.24 5.86
C GLN A 26 -3.93 -17.60 6.14
N LEU A 27 -3.37 -16.86 5.19
CA LEU A 27 -2.09 -16.16 5.35
C LEU A 27 -2.19 -14.97 6.32
N LEU A 28 -3.32 -14.26 6.29
CA LEU A 28 -3.58 -13.13 7.20
C LEU A 28 -4.18 -13.56 8.54
N ALA A 29 -4.39 -14.86 8.76
CA ALA A 29 -4.87 -15.35 10.03
C ALA A 29 -3.77 -15.16 11.07
N THR A 30 -4.01 -14.32 12.07
CA THR A 30 -3.18 -14.29 13.27
C THR A 30 -3.47 -15.56 14.07
N PRO A 31 -2.50 -16.48 14.20
CA PRO A 31 -2.74 -17.71 14.93
C PRO A 31 -2.95 -17.38 16.41
N VAL A 32 -4.01 -17.93 17.02
CA VAL A 32 -4.17 -17.90 18.47
C VAL A 32 -3.16 -18.89 19.04
N ILE A 33 -2.05 -18.38 19.58
CA ILE A 33 -1.01 -19.21 20.15
C ILE A 33 -1.46 -19.65 21.54
N LYS A 34 -2.06 -20.84 21.64
CA LYS A 34 -2.70 -21.34 22.87
C LYS A 34 -1.74 -21.61 24.03
N ASN A 35 -0.45 -21.81 23.74
CA ASN A 35 0.55 -22.27 24.72
C ASN A 35 1.84 -21.43 24.72
N VAL A 36 1.80 -20.17 24.26
CA VAL A 36 2.98 -19.29 24.35
C VAL A 36 2.91 -18.49 25.65
N ASP A 37 3.92 -18.69 26.50
CA ASP A 37 4.18 -17.83 27.64
C ASP A 37 4.77 -16.50 27.12
N VAL A 38 3.94 -15.46 27.20
CA VAL A 38 4.26 -14.12 26.71
C VAL A 38 5.38 -13.47 27.53
N GLU A 39 5.60 -13.91 28.78
CA GLU A 39 6.65 -13.39 29.66
C GLU A 39 8.01 -14.01 29.32
N GLU A 40 8.03 -15.32 29.06
CA GLU A 40 9.25 -16.01 28.63
C GLU A 40 9.73 -15.50 27.27
N LEU A 41 8.84 -15.30 26.30
CA LEU A 41 9.22 -14.73 25.00
C LEU A 41 9.82 -13.32 25.16
N LYS A 42 9.23 -12.45 25.98
CA LYS A 42 9.80 -11.13 26.27
C LYS A 42 11.18 -11.24 26.91
N ALA A 43 11.40 -12.23 27.77
CA ALA A 43 12.70 -12.48 28.40
C ALA A 43 13.75 -13.02 27.42
N GLN A 44 13.35 -13.86 26.46
CA GLN A 44 14.24 -14.40 25.42
C GLN A 44 14.67 -13.31 24.42
N PHE A 45 13.76 -12.42 23.99
CA PHE A 45 14.09 -11.31 23.09
C PHE A 45 14.80 -10.13 23.78
N GLY A 46 14.68 -9.99 25.11
CA GLY A 46 15.46 -9.03 25.89
C GLY A 46 16.93 -9.42 26.10
N LYS A 47 17.34 -10.65 25.75
CA LYS A 47 18.71 -11.15 25.92
C LYS A 47 19.61 -10.98 24.69
N THR A 48 19.06 -10.65 23.53
CA THR A 48 19.83 -10.45 22.29
C THR A 48 19.93 -8.98 21.92
N THR A 49 20.52 -8.18 22.80
CA THR A 49 21.07 -6.87 22.41
C THR A 49 22.55 -7.10 22.07
N PRO A 50 23.00 -6.94 20.81
CA PRO A 50 24.43 -6.86 20.55
C PRO A 50 24.98 -5.67 21.32
N ALA A 51 25.94 -5.94 22.19
CA ALA A 51 26.61 -4.96 23.00
C ALA A 51 27.21 -3.84 22.12
N SER A 52 26.55 -2.68 22.11
CA SER A 52 27.21 -1.38 22.00
C SER A 52 26.30 -0.29 22.58
N ALA A 53 26.86 0.40 23.58
CA ALA A 53 26.46 1.68 24.16
C ALA A 53 25.21 1.77 25.07
N ALA A 54 25.45 1.42 26.35
CA ALA A 54 25.21 2.20 27.57
C ALA A 54 23.78 2.59 28.05
N PRO A 55 23.53 2.64 29.38
CA PRO A 55 22.22 2.42 30.01
C PRO A 55 21.60 3.67 30.68
N ALA A 56 20.26 3.76 30.75
CA ALA A 56 19.46 4.09 31.96
C ALA A 56 18.01 4.57 31.65
N LYS A 57 17.05 3.95 32.36
CA LYS A 57 15.68 4.36 32.77
C LYS A 57 15.40 5.90 32.87
N PRO A 58 14.14 6.37 33.00
CA PRO A 58 12.82 5.96 32.45
C PRO A 58 11.99 7.18 31.91
N ALA A 59 10.86 6.90 31.23
CA ALA A 59 9.76 7.83 30.87
C ALA A 59 9.93 8.82 29.68
N ALA A 60 8.84 8.90 28.88
CA ALA A 60 8.40 9.97 27.98
C ALA A 60 9.15 10.26 26.65
N GLU A 61 8.41 10.06 25.54
CA GLU A 61 8.45 10.72 24.22
C GLU A 61 9.78 10.74 23.42
N PRO A 62 9.73 11.13 22.12
CA PRO A 62 9.67 10.23 20.98
C PRO A 62 11.03 10.08 20.30
N GLU A 63 11.22 8.95 19.64
CA GLU A 63 12.39 8.63 18.81
C GLU A 63 12.39 9.48 17.52
N THR A 64 12.63 10.78 17.67
CA THR A 64 12.53 11.82 16.62
C THR A 64 13.58 11.68 15.51
N GLY A 65 14.65 10.90 15.72
CA GLY A 65 15.72 10.74 14.72
C GLY A 65 15.33 9.89 13.51
N ILE A 66 14.63 8.77 13.73
CA ILE A 66 14.30 7.83 12.64
C ILE A 66 13.11 8.34 11.83
N VAL A 67 12.12 8.96 12.48
CA VAL A 67 10.96 9.55 11.79
C VAL A 67 11.33 10.75 10.93
N ASN A 68 12.33 11.56 11.29
CA ASN A 68 12.71 12.73 10.50
C ASN A 68 13.37 12.34 9.16
N SER A 69 14.27 11.37 9.14
CA SER A 69 14.87 10.90 7.88
C SER A 69 13.86 10.21 6.96
N VAL A 70 12.89 9.48 7.52
CA VAL A 70 11.80 8.88 6.73
C VAL A 70 10.84 9.96 6.22
N LYS A 71 10.58 11.02 7.00
CA LYS A 71 9.69 12.10 6.61
C LYS A 71 10.27 12.98 5.49
N GLU A 72 11.56 13.27 5.50
CA GLU A 72 12.24 14.00 4.43
C GLU A 72 12.32 13.17 3.13
N ALA A 73 12.57 11.86 3.22
CA ALA A 73 12.54 11.00 2.03
C ALA A 73 11.13 10.88 1.41
N ILE A 74 10.08 10.92 2.24
CA ILE A 74 8.68 10.91 1.79
C ILE A 74 8.27 12.28 1.22
N SER A 75 8.76 13.40 1.75
CA SER A 75 8.47 14.74 1.22
C SER A 75 9.11 14.92 -0.16
N ASP A 76 10.39 14.54 -0.32
CA ASP A 76 11.09 14.62 -1.62
C ASP A 76 10.40 13.74 -2.67
N ALA A 77 9.98 12.53 -2.31
CA ALA A 77 9.21 11.66 -3.19
C ALA A 77 7.84 12.28 -3.54
N ALA A 78 7.16 12.91 -2.57
CA ALA A 78 5.87 13.55 -2.81
C ALA A 78 5.99 14.79 -3.72
N HIS A 79 7.05 15.60 -3.58
CA HIS A 79 7.31 16.75 -4.45
C HIS A 79 7.59 16.30 -5.89
N THR A 80 8.42 15.28 -6.10
CA THR A 80 8.68 14.76 -7.47
C THR A 80 7.46 14.13 -8.13
N VAL A 81 6.53 13.56 -7.36
CA VAL A 81 5.26 13.04 -7.87
C VAL A 81 4.27 14.17 -8.16
N ALA A 82 4.24 15.21 -7.31
CA ALA A 82 3.41 16.39 -7.53
C ALA A 82 3.80 17.14 -8.80
N ASP A 83 5.09 17.34 -9.05
CA ASP A 83 5.60 18.02 -10.25
C ASP A 83 5.24 17.23 -11.52
N LYS A 84 5.47 15.91 -11.51
CA LYS A 84 5.09 15.03 -12.65
C LYS A 84 3.58 15.00 -12.89
N VAL A 85 2.76 15.08 -11.83
CA VAL A 85 1.30 15.13 -11.97
C VAL A 85 0.85 16.49 -12.47
N SER A 86 1.49 17.59 -12.05
CA SER A 86 1.22 18.94 -12.58
C SER A 86 1.52 19.01 -14.06
N ASP A 87 2.68 18.53 -14.50
CA ASP A 87 3.09 18.52 -15.91
C ASP A 87 2.10 17.71 -16.78
N VAL A 88 1.62 16.57 -16.27
CA VAL A 88 0.62 15.75 -16.96
C VAL A 88 -0.74 16.45 -17.01
N VAL A 89 -1.15 17.14 -15.94
CA VAL A 89 -2.42 17.86 -15.89
C VAL A 89 -2.40 19.08 -16.79
N GLU A 90 -1.29 19.83 -16.84
CA GLU A 90 -1.09 20.95 -17.77
C GLU A 90 -1.09 20.47 -19.21
N ALA A 91 -0.36 19.39 -19.53
CA ALA A 91 -0.36 18.81 -20.88
C ALA A 91 -1.75 18.29 -21.32
N VAL A 92 -2.56 17.76 -20.39
CA VAL A 92 -3.94 17.38 -20.68
C VAL A 92 -4.83 18.62 -20.87
N LYS A 93 -4.63 19.67 -20.08
CA LYS A 93 -5.38 20.92 -20.19
C LYS A 93 -5.10 21.61 -21.52
N ASP A 94 -3.83 21.74 -21.92
CA ASP A 94 -3.44 22.31 -23.22
C ASP A 94 -4.04 21.51 -24.37
N LYS A 95 -4.03 20.18 -24.27
CA LYS A 95 -4.63 19.32 -25.29
C LYS A 95 -6.16 19.42 -25.35
N VAL A 96 -6.82 19.67 -24.22
CA VAL A 96 -8.26 19.93 -24.16
C VAL A 96 -8.60 21.31 -24.73
N GLU A 97 -7.80 22.34 -24.42
CA GLU A 97 -7.96 23.69 -25.00
C GLU A 97 -7.72 23.68 -26.52
N ASP A 98 -6.73 22.93 -27.01
CA ASP A 98 -6.49 22.74 -28.44
C ASP A 98 -7.65 22.05 -29.17
N VAL A 99 -8.36 21.12 -28.52
CA VAL A 99 -9.55 20.49 -29.09
C VAL A 99 -10.71 21.48 -29.15
N LEU A 100 -10.97 22.20 -28.06
CA LEU A 100 -12.05 23.19 -27.98
C LEU A 100 -11.86 24.34 -28.99
N ASN A 101 -10.62 24.84 -29.14
CA ASN A 101 -10.30 25.89 -30.11
C ASN A 101 -10.33 25.42 -31.57
N LYS A 102 -10.30 24.10 -31.81
CA LYS A 102 -10.42 23.50 -33.15
C LYS A 102 -11.89 23.39 -33.57
N ASP A 103 -12.76 23.06 -32.61
CA ASP A 103 -14.21 22.99 -32.82
C ASP A 103 -14.83 24.39 -33.12
N ASP A 104 -14.28 25.46 -32.55
CA ASP A 104 -14.70 26.84 -32.84
C ASP A 104 -14.26 27.33 -34.24
N LYS A 105 -13.20 26.76 -34.81
CA LYS A 105 -12.70 27.11 -36.15
C LYS A 105 -13.40 26.34 -37.28
N GLU A 106 -13.98 25.19 -36.97
CA GLU A 106 -14.73 24.35 -37.92
C GLU A 106 -16.22 24.72 -37.99
N SER A 107 -16.75 25.41 -36.96
CA SER A 107 -18.12 25.92 -36.93
C SER A 107 -18.30 27.34 -37.54
N ALA A 108 -17.21 28.00 -37.93
CA ALA A 108 -17.21 29.35 -38.50
C ALA A 108 -16.79 29.40 -40.00
N LYS A 109 -16.86 28.29 -40.74
CA LYS A 109 -16.52 28.23 -42.16
C LYS A 109 -17.62 27.62 -43.02
#